data_AF-A0A524GG63-F1
#
_entry.id   AF-A0A524GG63-F1
#
_cell.length_a   1.000
_cell.length_b   1.000
_cell.length_c   1.000
_cell.angle_alpha   90.00
_cell.angle_beta   90.00
_cell.angle_gamma   90.00
#
_symmetry.space_group_name_H-M   'P 1'
#
loop_
_entity.id
_entity.type
_entity.pdbx_description
1 polymer ?
#
loop_
_entity_poly.entity_id
_entity_poly.type
_entity_poly.pdbx_seq_one_letter_code
_entity_poly.pdbx_strand_id
1 'polypeptide(L)'
;MKRLALIVALATLVVIVGSCSSTRYIVDSDTQHNFKGYSSYAWFQLASPPDKAQPPTEANTILTRRIRRAIDVELTNKGMKTAPVADADFLVTYSLVLQSQMVMYYT
;
A
#
# COMPACT_ATOMS: atom_id res chain seq x y z
N MET A 1 18.62 -44.39 8.18
CA MET A 1 17.29 -43.73 8.22
C MET A 1 17.29 -42.41 9.03
N LYS A 2 17.79 -42.36 10.28
CA LYS A 2 17.80 -41.11 11.09
C LYS A 2 18.54 -39.93 10.45
N ARG A 3 19.69 -40.15 9.81
CA ARG A 3 20.46 -39.10 9.11
C ARG A 3 19.73 -38.55 7.87
N LEU A 4 19.03 -39.41 7.14
CA LEU A 4 18.22 -39.01 5.98
C LEU A 4 17.03 -38.16 6.41
N ALA A 5 16.34 -38.56 7.48
CA ALA A 5 15.24 -37.78 8.05
C ALA A 5 15.68 -36.39 8.52
N LEU A 6 16.88 -36.28 9.11
CA LEU A 6 17.43 -35.01 9.59
C LEU A 6 17.81 -34.08 8.41
N ILE A 7 18.36 -34.62 7.33
CA ILE A 7 18.67 -33.85 6.10
C ILE A 7 17.38 -33.35 5.45
N VAL A 8 16.34 -34.20 5.37
CA VAL A 8 15.03 -33.82 4.80
C VAL A 8 14.37 -32.73 5.64
N ALA A 9 14.39 -32.86 6.97
CA ALA A 9 13.84 -31.85 7.89
C ALA A 9 14.58 -30.51 7.78
N LEU A 10 15.91 -30.53 7.65
CA LEU A 10 16.70 -29.32 7.47
C LEU A 10 16.42 -28.65 6.12
N ALA A 11 16.30 -29.44 5.05
CA ALA A 11 15.95 -28.93 3.72
C ALA A 11 14.55 -28.31 3.69
N THR A 12 13.57 -28.91 4.37
CA THR A 12 12.21 -28.33 4.47
C THR A 12 12.21 -27.03 5.27
N LEU A 13 12.98 -26.95 6.35
CA LEU A 13 13.10 -25.71 7.14
C LEU A 13 13.68 -24.56 6.29
N VAL A 14 14.71 -24.84 5.48
CA VAL A 14 15.31 -23.82 4.60
C VAL A 14 14.31 -23.30 3.56
N VAL A 15 13.50 -24.18 2.97
CA VAL A 15 12.45 -23.78 2.01
C VAL A 15 11.37 -22.93 2.68
N ILE A 16 10.94 -23.28 3.89
CA ILE A 16 9.91 -22.55 4.62
C ILE A 16 10.40 -21.14 4.99
N VAL A 17 11.64 -21.01 5.48
CA VAL A 17 12.21 -19.71 5.87
C VAL A 17 12.52 -18.84 4.65
N GLY A 18 12.91 -19.44 3.52
CA GLY A 18 13.18 -18.72 2.27
C GLY A 18 11.94 -18.16 1.57
N SER A 19 10.72 -18.61 1.94
CA SER A 19 9.48 -18.17 1.30
C SER A 19 8.93 -16.82 1.81
N CYS A 20 9.60 -16.18 2.78
CA CYS A 20 9.21 -14.86 3.25
C CYS A 20 9.70 -13.79 2.26
N SER A 21 9.05 -13.66 1.11
CA SER A 21 9.36 -12.63 0.12
C SER A 21 8.85 -11.26 0.60
N SER A 22 9.75 -10.45 1.14
CA SER A 22 9.44 -9.05 1.46
C SER A 22 9.29 -8.26 0.16
N THR A 23 8.18 -7.57 -0.02
CA THR A 23 8.03 -6.57 -1.08
C THR A 23 8.98 -5.40 -0.80
N ARG A 24 9.70 -4.93 -1.82
CA ARG A 24 10.55 -3.74 -1.70
C ARG A 24 9.68 -2.51 -1.98
N TYR A 25 9.69 -1.57 -1.05
CA TYR A 25 9.06 -0.27 -1.18
C TYR A 25 10.07 0.80 -0.77
N ILE A 26 9.95 1.99 -1.38
CA ILE A 26 10.75 3.16 -1.03
C ILE A 26 9.86 4.03 -0.15
N VAL A 27 10.34 4.36 1.05
CA VAL A 27 9.68 5.31 1.96
C VAL A 27 10.59 6.50 2.12
N ASP A 28 10.00 7.68 2.00
CA ASP A 28 10.64 8.95 2.33
C ASP A 28 9.71 9.76 3.22
N SER A 29 10.28 10.49 4.17
CA SER A 29 9.55 11.29 5.15
C SER A 29 10.44 12.41 5.68
N ASP A 30 9.83 13.52 6.08
CA ASP A 30 10.55 14.61 6.74
C ASP A 30 11.12 14.15 8.09
N THR A 31 12.44 14.24 8.25
CA THR A 31 13.15 13.84 9.48
C THR A 31 13.25 14.94 10.53
N GLN A 32 12.94 16.19 10.15
CA GLN A 32 12.96 17.34 11.05
C GLN A 32 11.60 17.58 11.70
N HIS A 33 10.52 17.06 11.09
CA HIS A 33 9.17 17.20 11.62
C HIS A 33 8.82 16.15 12.67
N ASN A 34 8.17 16.57 13.75
CA ASN A 34 7.74 15.68 14.81
C ASN A 34 6.28 15.23 14.61
N PHE A 35 6.10 13.97 14.19
CA PHE A 35 4.78 13.36 13.98
C PHE A 35 4.14 12.76 15.26
N LYS A 36 4.81 12.79 16.43
CA LYS A 36 4.31 12.11 17.64
C LYS A 36 2.95 12.60 18.14
N GLY A 37 2.56 13.83 17.79
CA GLY A 37 1.28 14.42 18.18
C GLY A 37 0.11 14.08 17.24
N TYR A 38 0.39 13.42 16.12
CA TYR A 38 -0.62 13.20 15.08
C TYR A 38 -1.53 12.05 15.49
N SER A 39 -2.84 12.30 15.45
CA SER A 39 -3.85 11.34 15.90
C SER A 39 -5.03 11.21 14.93
N SER A 40 -5.12 12.10 13.94
CA SER A 40 -6.22 12.16 13.01
C SER A 40 -5.77 12.32 11.57
N TYR A 41 -6.55 11.78 10.63
CA TYR A 41 -6.33 11.94 9.20
C TYR A 41 -7.64 12.16 8.46
N ALA A 42 -7.55 12.76 7.28
CA ALA A 42 -8.63 12.79 6.31
C ALA A 42 -8.14 12.40 4.92
N TRP A 43 -9.06 11.92 4.10
CA TRP A 43 -8.77 11.69 2.69
C TRP A 43 -8.72 13.02 1.96
N PHE A 44 -7.64 13.28 1.24
CA PHE A 44 -7.53 14.44 0.37
C PHE A 44 -8.60 14.38 -0.72
N GLN A 45 -9.39 15.43 -0.84
CA GLN A 45 -10.39 15.56 -1.88
C GLN A 45 -9.88 16.61 -2.88
N LEU A 46 -9.47 16.15 -4.06
CA LEU A 46 -9.15 17.07 -5.14
C LEU A 46 -10.46 17.73 -5.55
N ALA A 47 -10.60 19.05 -5.33
CA ALA A 47 -11.71 19.80 -5.90
C ALA A 47 -11.69 19.55 -7.41
N SER A 48 -12.76 18.96 -7.97
CA SER A 48 -12.84 18.71 -9.41
C SER A 48 -12.76 20.07 -10.12
N PRO A 49 -11.73 20.34 -10.94
CA PRO A 49 -11.74 21.52 -11.78
C PRO A 49 -12.94 21.38 -12.73
N PRO A 50 -13.80 22.39 -12.88
CA PRO A 50 -15.02 22.29 -13.69
C PRO A 50 -14.76 21.88 -15.14
N ASP A 51 -13.55 22.15 -15.67
CA ASP A 51 -13.24 22.01 -17.11
C ASP A 51 -12.11 21.01 -17.44
N LYS A 52 -11.66 20.19 -16.49
CA LYS A 52 -10.65 19.16 -16.80
C LYS A 52 -11.30 17.81 -16.93
N ALA A 53 -11.09 17.18 -18.09
CA ALA A 53 -11.33 15.76 -18.30
C ALA A 53 -10.81 15.00 -17.07
N GLN A 54 -11.69 14.27 -16.41
CA GLN A 54 -11.30 13.40 -15.30
C GLN A 54 -10.10 12.58 -15.79
N PRO A 55 -8.99 12.51 -15.01
CA PRO A 55 -7.84 11.72 -15.41
C PRO A 55 -8.33 10.32 -15.81
N PRO A 56 -7.79 9.72 -16.89
CA PRO A 56 -8.25 8.45 -17.43
C PRO A 56 -7.86 7.35 -16.44
N THR A 57 -8.64 7.26 -15.39
CA THR A 57 -8.52 6.26 -14.37
C THR A 57 -9.90 6.17 -13.77
N GLU A 58 -10.83 5.62 -14.55
CA GLU A 58 -11.70 4.62 -13.93
C GLU A 58 -10.82 3.44 -13.48
N ALA A 59 -9.97 3.70 -12.48
CA ALA A 59 -9.40 2.65 -11.65
C ALA A 59 -10.63 1.97 -11.11
N ASN A 60 -10.90 0.78 -11.65
CA ASN A 60 -11.95 -0.13 -11.24
C ASN A 60 -12.39 0.18 -9.81
N THR A 61 -13.65 0.57 -9.62
CA THR A 61 -14.17 1.04 -8.32
C THR A 61 -13.88 0.05 -7.18
N ILE A 62 -13.71 -1.23 -7.52
CA ILE A 62 -13.28 -2.30 -6.60
C ILE A 62 -11.82 -2.09 -6.14
N LEU A 63 -10.88 -1.80 -7.04
CA LEU A 63 -9.48 -1.55 -6.70
C LEU A 63 -9.34 -0.31 -5.81
N THR A 64 -10.00 0.79 -6.20
CA THR A 64 -10.05 2.02 -5.41
C THR A 64 -10.56 1.76 -3.99
N ARG A 65 -11.68 1.02 -3.87
CA ARG A 65 -12.24 0.64 -2.57
C ARG A 65 -11.28 -0.22 -1.73
N ARG A 66 -10.61 -1.19 -2.36
CA ARG A 66 -9.67 -2.10 -1.69
C ARG A 66 -8.44 -1.36 -1.16
N ILE A 67 -7.86 -0.47 -1.96
CA ILE A 67 -6.70 0.34 -1.55
C ILE A 67 -7.09 1.27 -0.42
N ARG A 68 -8.20 2.00 -0.57
CA ARG A 68 -8.69 2.91 0.47
C ARG A 68 -8.89 2.18 1.79
N ARG A 69 -9.59 1.04 1.76
CA ARG A 69 -9.82 0.20 2.94
C ARG A 69 -8.52 -0.29 3.57
N ALA A 70 -7.54 -0.72 2.77
CA ALA A 70 -6.26 -1.20 3.30
C ALA A 70 -5.52 -0.08 4.05
N ILE A 71 -5.49 1.12 3.46
CA ILE A 71 -4.88 2.30 4.10
C ILE A 71 -5.63 2.68 5.38
N ASP A 72 -6.97 2.70 5.36
CA ASP A 72 -7.78 3.00 6.55
C ASP A 72 -7.51 2.00 7.70
N VAL A 73 -7.41 0.71 7.39
CA VAL A 73 -7.09 -0.33 8.38
C VAL A 73 -5.70 -0.12 8.97
N GLU A 74 -4.68 0.11 8.14
CA GLU A 74 -3.31 0.31 8.63
C GLU A 74 -3.15 1.58 9.47
N LEU A 75 -3.82 2.67 9.10
CA LEU A 75 -3.83 3.89 9.90
C LEU A 75 -4.56 3.70 11.22
N THR A 76 -5.68 2.99 11.21
CA THR A 76 -6.42 2.62 12.43
C THR A 76 -5.56 1.75 13.35
N ASN A 77 -4.85 0.76 12.81
CA ASN A 77 -3.91 -0.10 13.56
C ASN A 77 -2.76 0.70 14.18
N LYS A 78 -2.40 1.84 13.58
CA LYS A 78 -1.41 2.80 14.10
C LYS A 78 -2.01 3.81 15.10
N GLY A 79 -3.30 3.70 15.43
CA GLY A 79 -3.98 4.55 16.40
C GLY A 79 -4.59 5.83 15.81
N MET A 80 -4.57 6.00 14.49
CA MET A 80 -5.13 7.18 13.83
C MET A 80 -6.65 7.08 13.72
N LYS A 81 -7.34 8.22 13.82
CA LYS A 81 -8.79 8.35 13.64
C LYS A 81 -9.11 9.17 12.41
N THR A 82 -10.25 8.91 11.80
CA THR A 82 -10.76 9.80 10.74
C THR A 82 -11.32 11.09 11.35
N ALA A 83 -11.09 12.21 10.68
CA ALA A 83 -11.64 13.52 11.04
C ALA A 83 -12.13 14.28 9.78
N PRO A 84 -12.97 15.32 9.93
CA PRO A 84 -13.22 16.26 8.84
C PRO A 84 -11.91 16.86 8.32
N VAL A 85 -11.84 17.17 7.02
CA VAL A 85 -10.63 17.71 6.37
C VAL A 85 -10.10 18.97 7.07
N ALA A 86 -11.00 19.81 7.60
CA ALA A 86 -10.63 21.03 8.30
C ALA A 86 -9.94 20.79 9.66
N ASP A 87 -10.18 19.64 10.27
CA ASP A 87 -9.74 19.32 11.64
C ASP A 87 -8.66 18.22 11.68
N ALA A 88 -8.32 17.64 10.52
CA ALA A 88 -7.38 16.53 10.43
C ALA A 88 -5.92 17.01 10.52
N ASP A 89 -5.10 16.27 11.29
CA ASP A 89 -3.67 16.58 11.43
C ASP A 89 -2.91 16.41 10.11
N PHE A 90 -3.37 15.50 9.24
CA PHE A 90 -2.81 15.30 7.92
C PHE A 90 -3.81 14.74 6.91
N LEU A 91 -3.48 14.91 5.63
CA LEU A 91 -4.28 14.42 4.51
C LEU A 91 -3.58 13.25 3.81
N VAL A 92 -4.37 12.28 3.36
CA VAL A 92 -3.90 11.09 2.67
C VAL A 92 -4.40 11.08 1.23
N THR A 93 -3.49 10.77 0.29
CA THR A 93 -3.80 10.58 -1.12
C THR A 93 -2.98 9.42 -1.68
N TYR A 94 -3.43 8.85 -2.80
CA TYR A 94 -2.67 7.84 -3.54
C TYR A 94 -2.85 8.04 -5.04
N SER A 95 -1.92 7.52 -5.84
CA SER A 95 -2.02 7.54 -7.29
C SER A 95 -1.66 6.16 -7.83
N LEU A 96 -2.42 5.70 -8.82
CA LEU A 96 -2.17 4.43 -9.50
C LEU A 96 -1.59 4.73 -10.87
N VAL A 97 -0.42 4.15 -11.14
CA VAL A 97 0.21 4.20 -12.46
C VAL A 97 0.13 2.80 -13.05
N LEU A 98 -0.66 2.64 -14.12
CA LEU A 98 -0.72 1.41 -14.90
C LEU A 98 0.27 1.53 -16.05
N GLN A 99 1.31 0.69 -16.05
CA GLN A 99 2.25 0.60 -17.15
C GLN A 99 1.85 -0.58 -18.04
N SER A 100 1.36 -0.29 -19.24
CA SER A 100 1.14 -1.30 -20.27
C SER A 100 2.48 -1.87 -20.71
N GLN A 101 2.65 -3.19 -20.57
CA GLN A 101 3.76 -3.92 -21.18
C GLN A 101 3.24 -4.61 -22.43
N MET A 102 3.90 -4.37 -23.57
CA MET A 102 3.60 -5.11 -24.79
C MET A 102 4.14 -6.53 -24.65
N VAL A 103 3.24 -7.51 -24.58
CA VAL A 103 3.59 -8.92 -24.69
C VAL A 103 3.49 -9.26 -26.19
N MET A 104 4.63 -9.48 -26.85
CA MET A 104 4.62 -10.04 -28.20
C MET A 104 4.26 -11.53 -28.11
N TYR A 105 3.15 -11.90 -28.74
CA TYR A 105 2.84 -13.30 -29.01
C TYR A 105 3.47 -13.68 -30.34
N TYR A 106 4.37 -14.65 -30.34
CA TYR A 106 4.82 -15.30 -31.58
C TYR A 106 3.73 -16.29 -32.00
N THR A 107 3.18 -16.11 -33.21
CA THR A 107 2.33 -17.09 -33.90
C THR A 107 3.15 -18.00 -34.78
#